data_AF-A0A7K9VXS1-F1
#
_entry.id   AF-A0A7K9VXS1-F1
#
_cell.length_a   1.000
_cell.length_b   1.000
_cell.length_c   1.000
_cell.angle_alpha   90.00
_cell.angle_beta   90.00
_cell.angle_gamma   90.00
#
_symmetry.space_group_name_H-M   'P 1'
#
loop_
_entity.id
_entity.type
_entity.pdbx_description
1 polymer ?
#
loop_
_entity_poly.entity_id
_entity_poly.type
_entity_poly.pdbx_seq_one_letter_code
_entity_poly.pdbx_strand_id
1 'polypeptide(L)'
;ISISVFPPSNVCIGRYILNMQITSCGHTYQRCLGDFYVLFNPWCADDPVYMDNQAHREEYVLNEHGILYEGVHKHITSRPWHFGQFEDGILDICLKILDMGASYHHGSDRDHCWRNDPVHVSMVVNHMISSHTTNSIMKIPENNDYLKGTKPFSWNGSVPILQQWYSGRCRPVRYGYCGSLASVMCTVMRCLGIPSRVVTSFCFPCSIENPLGINEIFDSSGKNLCGKDKLWRYHCWNESWMARRDINQCCGDWQCLDPTPLETGRGSACSGPTWVRSIREGELDLDYDGHHMFSRVNSNYVGWLSQNNAKRTKFFCDTWPCGQRLITKSVGSEQFEDITGAYKYELGSVKNKEAYFRAYRRIHPGYCNASNCHIERELSSLKNPFLSDSGINMRLKMANCPMYGEDVQLHWLLENLRNENKTLKFNLCAQIITYSGCPMDQFWKDSVNITLGPREVKKIPLCISYNQYGPYLCDHNIMKVVAVSDPECGEVLMVSRDIVVNRPPVIVKLLSQPRLKVPCTAEISFCNPLQEDMKNCVMTLEGCGLFKEPMTIDLGTLASNQQARTIVEFTPYRLGSHRLLANLGCHKF
;
A
#
# COMPACT_ATOMS: atom_id res chain seq x y z
N ILE A 1 51.27 11.68 9.66
CA ILE A 1 50.71 10.65 10.57
C ILE A 1 49.45 10.12 9.89
N SER A 2 49.35 8.81 9.67
CA SER A 2 48.10 8.18 9.23
C SER A 2 47.42 7.59 10.46
N ILE A 3 46.14 7.88 10.67
CA ILE A 3 45.36 7.41 11.82
C ILE A 3 44.10 6.75 11.28
N SER A 4 43.82 5.54 11.73
CA SER A 4 42.57 4.84 11.45
C SER A 4 41.68 4.86 12.69
N VAL A 5 40.42 5.27 12.52
CA VAL A 5 39.42 5.36 13.59
C VAL A 5 38.29 4.39 13.26
N PHE A 6 37.92 3.54 14.23
CA PHE A 6 36.89 2.53 14.08
C PHE A 6 35.79 2.78 15.12
N PRO A 7 34.64 3.36 14.74
CA PRO A 7 33.52 3.50 15.66
C PRO A 7 32.93 2.10 15.99
N PRO A 8 32.42 1.89 17.20
CA PRO A 8 31.80 0.62 17.56
C PRO A 8 30.48 0.41 16.81
N SER A 9 30.07 -0.84 16.57
CA SER A 9 28.83 -1.18 15.83
C SER A 9 27.54 -0.75 16.52
N ASN A 10 27.61 -0.37 17.80
CA ASN A 10 26.49 0.12 18.60
C ASN A 10 26.57 1.64 18.88
N VAL A 11 27.36 2.37 18.09
CA VAL A 11 27.41 3.84 18.13
C VAL A 11 26.07 4.42 17.69
N CYS A 12 25.67 5.55 18.26
CA CYS A 12 24.48 6.28 17.78
C CYS A 12 24.69 6.78 16.36
N ILE A 13 23.66 6.70 15.52
CA ILE A 13 23.71 7.36 14.21
C ILE A 13 23.52 8.88 14.35
N GLY A 14 24.07 9.63 13.41
CA GLY A 14 23.91 11.09 13.35
C GLY A 14 25.17 11.82 12.92
N ARG A 15 25.16 13.15 13.12
CA ARG A 15 26.29 14.03 12.85
C ARG A 15 27.24 14.07 14.05
N TYR A 16 28.52 13.88 13.79
CA TYR A 16 29.61 13.89 14.77
C TYR A 16 30.60 15.00 14.46
N ILE A 17 31.17 15.61 15.50
CA ILE A 17 32.28 16.56 15.39
C ILE A 17 33.54 15.88 15.91
N LEU A 18 34.57 15.80 15.08
CA LEU A 18 35.87 15.24 15.45
C LEU A 18 36.78 16.33 16.01
N ASN A 19 37.08 16.25 17.30
CA ASN A 19 38.03 17.15 17.96
C ASN A 19 39.31 16.40 18.31
N MET A 20 40.45 17.03 18.05
CA MET A 20 41.76 16.54 18.44
C MET A 20 42.31 17.38 19.59
N GLN A 21 42.72 16.72 20.66
CA GLN A 21 43.42 17.35 21.79
C GLN A 21 44.90 17.00 21.70
N ILE A 22 45.75 18.03 21.62
CA ILE A 22 47.21 17.90 21.58
C ILE A 22 47.76 18.44 22.91
N THR A 23 48.49 17.60 23.64
CA THR A 23 49.23 18.03 24.84
C THR A 23 50.73 17.96 24.55
N SER A 24 51.42 19.10 24.64
CA SER A 24 52.87 19.21 24.40
C SER A 24 53.49 20.22 25.36
N CYS A 25 54.63 19.87 25.97
CA CYS A 25 55.40 20.75 26.88
C CYS A 25 54.56 21.40 28.00
N GLY A 26 53.57 20.68 28.55
CA GLY A 26 52.69 21.20 29.62
C GLY A 26 51.51 22.06 29.13
N HIS A 27 51.40 22.31 27.82
CA HIS A 27 50.27 23.03 27.22
C HIS A 27 49.32 22.06 26.51
N THR A 28 48.02 22.29 26.66
CA THR A 28 46.98 21.52 25.97
C THR A 28 46.22 22.43 25.01
N TYR A 29 46.11 22.00 23.75
CA TYR A 29 45.36 22.66 22.70
C TYR A 29 44.28 21.73 22.16
N GLN A 30 43.08 22.26 21.91
CA GLN A 30 42.02 21.55 21.21
C GLN A 30 41.84 22.13 19.80
N ARG A 31 41.67 21.26 18.81
CA ARG A 31 41.42 21.64 17.42
C ARG A 31 40.28 20.81 16.85
N CYS A 32 39.26 21.46 16.31
CA CYS A 32 38.25 20.80 15.50
C CYS A 32 38.88 20.36 14.17
N LEU A 33 38.78 19.07 13.87
CA LEU A 33 39.27 18.48 12.61
C LEU A 33 38.21 18.52 11.51
N GLY A 34 36.93 18.55 11.89
CA GLY A 34 35.79 18.56 10.98
C GLY A 34 34.62 17.78 11.56
N ASP A 35 33.60 17.59 10.74
CA ASP A 35 32.41 16.82 11.05
C ASP A 35 32.19 15.69 10.04
N PHE A 36 31.47 14.67 10.47
CA PHE A 36 31.16 13.49 9.67
C PHE A 36 29.83 12.89 10.12
N TYR A 37 29.25 12.05 9.26
CA TYR A 37 28.02 11.33 9.59
C TYR A 37 28.34 9.86 9.89
N VAL A 38 27.61 9.30 10.85
CA VAL A 38 27.58 7.87 11.15
C VAL A 38 26.17 7.37 10.90
N LEU A 39 26.04 6.28 10.14
CA LEU A 39 24.78 5.63 9.79
C LEU A 39 24.83 4.16 10.23
N PHE A 40 23.70 3.47 10.18
CA PHE A 40 23.69 2.03 10.32
C PHE A 40 24.48 1.36 9.20
N ASN A 41 25.07 0.19 9.48
CA ASN A 41 25.98 -0.47 8.56
C ASN A 41 25.52 -1.89 8.17
N PRO A 42 24.74 -2.04 7.09
CA PRO A 42 24.32 -3.34 6.56
C PRO A 42 25.43 -4.29 6.10
N TRP A 43 26.67 -3.80 5.99
CA TRP A 43 27.85 -4.60 5.61
C TRP A 43 28.61 -5.15 6.81
N CYS A 44 28.34 -4.66 8.03
CA CYS A 44 29.03 -5.10 9.24
C CYS A 44 28.25 -6.20 9.94
N ALA A 45 28.85 -7.39 10.10
CA ALA A 45 28.21 -8.55 10.72
C ALA A 45 27.75 -8.33 12.18
N ASP A 46 28.42 -7.41 12.89
CA ASP A 46 28.10 -7.06 14.28
C ASP A 46 27.00 -6.00 14.41
N ASP A 47 26.60 -5.37 13.29
CA ASP A 47 25.55 -4.35 13.26
C ASP A 47 24.16 -5.02 13.26
N PRO A 48 23.19 -4.52 14.05
CA PRO A 48 21.83 -5.09 14.08
C PRO A 48 21.11 -5.07 12.72
N VAL A 49 21.55 -4.29 11.72
CA VAL A 49 20.95 -4.27 10.38
C VAL A 49 21.75 -5.05 9.33
N TYR A 50 22.71 -5.88 9.75
CA TYR A 50 23.53 -6.69 8.85
C TYR A 50 22.70 -7.49 7.85
N MET A 51 23.01 -7.35 6.57
CA MET A 51 22.37 -8.09 5.48
C MET A 51 23.44 -8.72 4.61
N ASP A 52 23.63 -10.03 4.71
CA ASP A 52 24.73 -10.76 4.09
C ASP A 52 24.74 -10.68 2.55
N ASN A 53 23.57 -10.81 1.94
CA ASN A 53 23.43 -10.89 0.48
C ASN A 53 23.68 -9.52 -0.19
N GLN A 54 24.68 -9.49 -1.09
CA GLN A 54 25.07 -8.28 -1.81
C GLN A 54 23.95 -7.69 -2.68
N ALA A 55 23.23 -8.53 -3.45
CA ALA A 55 22.15 -8.07 -4.31
C ALA A 55 20.98 -7.49 -3.47
N HIS A 56 20.74 -8.03 -2.28
CA HIS A 56 19.74 -7.48 -1.37
C HIS A 56 20.19 -6.11 -0.81
N ARG A 57 21.47 -5.93 -0.46
CA ARG A 57 21.99 -4.61 -0.06
C ARG A 57 21.89 -3.59 -1.20
N GLU A 58 22.16 -4.01 -2.43
CA GLU A 58 21.98 -3.17 -3.62
C GLU A 58 20.51 -2.75 -3.79
N GLU A 59 19.55 -3.67 -3.69
CA GLU A 59 18.13 -3.34 -3.85
C GLU A 59 17.53 -2.57 -2.67
N TYR A 60 17.85 -2.97 -1.44
CA TYR A 60 17.14 -2.51 -0.24
C TYR A 60 17.83 -1.37 0.51
N VAL A 61 19.05 -0.97 0.08
CA VAL A 61 19.78 0.18 0.64
C VAL A 61 20.15 1.16 -0.47
N LEU A 62 20.79 0.68 -1.54
CA LEU A 62 21.40 1.55 -2.56
C LEU A 62 20.45 1.92 -3.71
N ASN A 63 19.45 1.11 -4.03
CA ASN A 63 18.54 1.42 -5.13
C ASN A 63 17.61 2.58 -4.75
N GLU A 64 17.56 3.61 -5.57
CA GLU A 64 16.69 4.79 -5.38
C GLU A 64 15.37 4.67 -6.15
N HIS A 65 15.18 3.59 -6.92
CA HIS A 65 14.00 3.38 -7.76
C HIS A 65 13.11 2.28 -7.19
N GLY A 66 11.88 2.65 -6.85
CA GLY A 66 10.84 1.77 -6.33
C GLY A 66 9.67 1.61 -7.30
N ILE A 67 8.77 0.71 -6.93
CA ILE A 67 7.49 0.47 -7.60
C ILE A 67 6.42 0.36 -6.53
N LEU A 68 5.32 1.08 -6.72
CA LEU A 68 4.08 0.93 -5.98
C LEU A 68 3.12 0.07 -6.78
N TYR A 69 2.58 -0.97 -6.15
CA TYR A 69 1.54 -1.81 -6.75
C TYR A 69 0.16 -1.37 -6.26
N GLU A 70 -0.79 -1.34 -7.19
CA GLU A 70 -2.14 -0.80 -6.98
C GLU A 70 -3.18 -1.67 -7.70
N GLY A 71 -4.46 -1.30 -7.60
CA GLY A 71 -5.56 -2.02 -8.25
C GLY A 71 -6.14 -3.11 -7.36
N VAL A 72 -6.26 -4.33 -7.89
CA VAL A 72 -6.87 -5.47 -7.18
C VAL A 72 -6.06 -6.75 -7.41
N HIS A 73 -6.20 -7.75 -6.52
CA HIS A 73 -5.42 -9.00 -6.59
C HIS A 73 -5.52 -9.76 -7.93
N LYS A 74 -6.60 -9.57 -8.71
CA LYS A 74 -6.79 -10.18 -10.04
C LYS A 74 -6.27 -9.33 -11.20
N HIS A 75 -6.02 -8.04 -10.99
CA HIS A 75 -5.53 -7.11 -12.00
C HIS A 75 -4.71 -6.02 -11.30
N ILE A 76 -3.42 -6.27 -11.19
CA ILE A 76 -2.45 -5.42 -10.49
C ILE A 76 -1.89 -4.43 -11.49
N THR A 77 -1.96 -3.14 -11.15
CA THR A 77 -1.26 -2.08 -11.87
C THR A 77 -0.05 -1.64 -11.06
N SER A 78 0.93 -1.02 -11.71
CA SER A 78 2.14 -0.55 -11.05
C SER A 78 2.41 0.91 -11.40
N ARG A 79 2.96 1.65 -10.45
CA ARG A 79 3.39 3.02 -10.60
C ARG A 79 4.83 3.15 -10.10
N PRO A 80 5.75 3.71 -10.89
CA PRO A 80 7.11 3.92 -10.42
C PRO A 80 7.14 4.95 -9.28
N TRP A 81 8.10 4.80 -8.37
CA TRP A 81 8.34 5.75 -7.29
C TRP A 81 9.84 6.03 -7.17
N HIS A 82 10.22 7.29 -7.02
CA HIS A 82 11.61 7.66 -6.77
C HIS A 82 11.85 7.93 -5.27
N PHE A 83 12.63 7.07 -4.62
CA PHE A 83 13.01 7.26 -3.21
C PHE A 83 14.00 8.42 -3.06
N GLY A 84 15.09 8.41 -3.84
CA GLY A 84 16.06 9.50 -3.90
C GLY A 84 16.81 9.79 -2.60
N GLN A 85 17.12 8.73 -1.84
CA GLN A 85 17.81 8.85 -0.55
C GLN A 85 19.22 9.47 -0.64
N PHE A 86 19.82 9.58 -1.84
CA PHE A 86 21.12 10.22 -2.06
C PHE A 86 21.02 11.61 -2.71
N GLU A 87 19.81 12.16 -2.90
CA GLU A 87 19.67 13.53 -3.35
C GLU A 87 20.14 14.52 -2.29
N ASP A 88 20.59 15.69 -2.75
CA ASP A 88 21.24 16.68 -1.91
C ASP A 88 20.31 17.16 -0.78
N GLY A 89 20.86 17.25 0.43
CA GLY A 89 20.14 17.61 1.66
C GLY A 89 19.18 16.55 2.23
N ILE A 90 18.92 15.43 1.54
CA ILE A 90 17.98 14.41 2.07
C ILE A 90 18.48 13.77 3.36
N LEU A 91 19.78 13.52 3.49
CA LEU A 91 20.35 12.98 4.72
C LEU A 91 20.14 13.92 5.92
N ASP A 92 20.38 15.22 5.75
CA ASP A 92 20.15 16.21 6.81
C ASP A 92 18.68 16.28 7.21
N ILE A 93 17.76 16.16 6.24
CA ILE A 93 16.33 16.09 6.51
C ILE A 93 15.97 14.83 7.29
N CYS A 94 16.54 13.67 6.93
CA CYS A 94 16.33 12.41 7.64
C CYS A 94 16.81 12.48 9.09
N LEU A 95 17.96 13.10 9.35
CA LEU A 95 18.44 13.35 10.72
C LEU A 95 17.57 14.38 11.46
N LYS A 96 17.09 15.41 10.76
CA LYS A 96 16.15 16.37 11.34
C LYS A 96 14.83 15.72 11.77
N ILE A 97 14.34 14.71 11.03
CA ILE A 97 13.17 13.92 11.41
C ILE A 97 13.40 13.25 12.78
N LEU A 98 14.59 12.69 13.02
CA LEU A 98 14.96 12.10 14.32
C LEU A 98 15.05 13.15 15.44
N ASP A 99 15.48 14.39 15.14
CA ASP A 99 15.50 15.48 16.12
C ASP A 99 14.08 15.90 16.50
N MET A 100 13.19 16.04 15.51
CA MET A 100 11.80 16.44 15.73
C MET A 100 10.98 15.34 16.40
N GLY A 101 11.31 14.07 16.14
CA GLY A 101 10.66 12.91 16.73
C GLY A 101 11.22 12.48 18.09
N ALA A 102 12.27 13.12 18.60
CA ALA A 102 12.89 12.77 19.88
C ALA A 102 11.89 12.80 21.06
N SER A 103 10.87 13.65 20.97
CA SER A 103 9.82 13.74 21.98
C SER A 103 8.97 12.47 22.13
N TYR A 104 9.01 11.57 21.15
CA TYR A 104 8.36 10.26 21.24
C TYR A 104 8.86 9.44 22.45
N HIS A 105 10.09 9.69 22.91
CA HIS A 105 10.70 9.00 24.05
C HIS A 105 10.68 9.78 25.38
N HIS A 106 10.11 11.00 25.41
CA HIS A 106 10.06 11.82 26.62
C HIS A 106 9.34 11.08 27.77
N GLY A 107 10.02 10.96 28.92
CA GLY A 107 9.50 10.28 30.10
C GLY A 107 9.83 8.78 30.20
N SER A 108 10.65 8.24 29.29
CA SER A 108 11.22 6.88 29.40
C SER A 108 12.66 6.92 29.93
N ASP A 109 13.13 5.84 30.57
CA ASP A 109 14.53 5.68 31.04
C ASP A 109 15.59 5.73 29.92
N ARG A 110 15.18 5.93 28.66
CA ARG A 110 16.01 5.83 27.44
C ARG A 110 16.25 7.19 26.74
N ASP A 111 16.09 8.30 27.46
CA ASP A 111 16.12 9.69 26.95
C ASP A 111 17.46 10.11 26.31
N HIS A 112 18.54 9.31 26.44
CA HIS A 112 19.89 9.76 26.05
C HIS A 112 20.63 8.98 24.94
N CYS A 113 20.24 7.75 24.55
CA CYS A 113 21.00 6.97 23.55
C CYS A 113 20.13 6.00 22.72
N TRP A 114 18.98 6.42 22.19
CA TRP A 114 18.11 5.52 21.39
C TRP A 114 18.50 5.40 19.91
N ARG A 115 19.34 6.31 19.40
CA ARG A 115 19.74 6.35 17.97
C ARG A 115 20.73 5.26 17.55
N ASN A 116 21.17 4.40 18.46
CA ASN A 116 21.97 3.23 18.11
C ASN A 116 21.12 1.95 17.93
N ASP A 117 19.82 2.03 18.22
CA ASP A 117 18.90 0.90 18.13
C ASP A 117 17.97 1.10 16.91
N PRO A 118 18.06 0.25 15.87
CA PRO A 118 17.23 0.40 14.68
C PRO A 118 15.74 0.21 15.00
N VAL A 119 15.39 -0.52 16.07
CA VAL A 119 13.99 -0.71 16.50
C VAL A 119 13.41 0.64 16.92
N HIS A 120 14.15 1.40 17.72
CA HIS A 120 13.72 2.70 18.25
C HIS A 120 13.71 3.76 17.17
N VAL A 121 14.74 3.78 16.32
CA VAL A 121 14.77 4.63 15.13
C VAL A 121 13.55 4.35 14.24
N SER A 122 13.21 3.08 14.02
CA SER A 122 12.01 2.69 13.24
C SER A 122 10.72 3.21 13.86
N MET A 123 10.54 3.08 15.19
CA MET A 123 9.34 3.59 15.88
C MET A 123 9.20 5.11 15.74
N VAL A 124 10.28 5.85 15.93
CA VAL A 124 10.29 7.32 15.79
C VAL A 124 9.97 7.72 14.35
N VAL A 125 10.60 7.10 13.36
CA VAL A 125 10.32 7.37 11.95
C VAL A 125 8.87 7.04 11.62
N ASN A 126 8.38 5.86 12.00
CA ASN A 126 7.01 5.42 11.76
C ASN A 126 5.99 6.45 12.30
N HIS A 127 6.21 6.92 13.53
CA HIS A 127 5.40 7.96 14.14
C HIS A 127 5.50 9.30 13.39
N MET A 128 6.69 9.72 12.98
CA MET A 128 6.89 11.01 12.32
C MET A 128 6.27 11.09 10.93
N ILE A 129 6.06 9.97 10.24
CA ILE A 129 5.49 9.97 8.89
C ILE A 129 4.06 10.52 8.87
N SER A 130 3.17 10.03 9.76
CA SER A 130 1.77 10.47 9.81
C SER A 130 1.09 10.25 11.19
N SER A 131 1.56 10.96 12.23
CA SER A 131 0.97 10.88 13.59
C SER A 131 -0.15 11.89 13.90
N HIS A 132 -0.69 12.60 12.91
CA HIS A 132 -1.63 13.72 13.09
C HIS A 132 -1.12 14.89 13.97
N THR A 133 0.12 14.83 14.45
CA THR A 133 0.80 15.93 15.16
C THR A 133 1.10 17.10 14.22
N THR A 134 1.38 18.27 14.80
CA THR A 134 1.73 19.48 14.04
C THR A 134 3.06 19.40 13.31
N ASN A 135 3.89 18.39 13.61
CA ASN A 135 5.25 18.24 13.09
C ASN A 135 5.43 16.98 12.22
N SER A 136 4.38 16.18 12.02
CA SER A 136 4.42 15.02 11.13
C SER A 136 4.82 15.42 9.70
N ILE A 137 5.37 14.47 8.94
CA ILE A 137 5.88 14.72 7.58
C ILE A 137 4.72 14.95 6.62
N MET A 138 3.70 14.09 6.68
CA MET A 138 2.54 14.15 5.79
C MET A 138 1.23 14.10 6.55
N LYS A 139 0.16 14.63 5.92
CA LYS A 139 -1.23 14.39 6.33
C LYS A 139 -1.97 13.57 5.29
N ILE A 140 -2.78 12.63 5.77
CA ILE A 140 -3.83 11.98 4.98
C ILE A 140 -5.00 12.97 4.83
N PRO A 141 -5.66 13.01 3.67
CA PRO A 141 -6.79 13.88 3.44
C PRO A 141 -8.03 13.41 4.21
N GLU A 142 -8.79 14.37 4.74
CA GLU A 142 -10.08 14.11 5.37
C GLU A 142 -11.15 13.99 4.28
N ASN A 143 -11.95 12.91 4.31
CA ASN A 143 -13.07 12.70 3.37
C ASN A 143 -12.73 12.81 1.87
N ASN A 144 -11.48 12.47 1.49
CA ASN A 144 -10.97 12.64 0.12
C ASN A 144 -11.03 14.09 -0.41
N ASP A 145 -11.06 15.10 0.47
CA ASP A 145 -10.92 16.50 0.09
C ASP A 145 -9.44 16.89 0.01
N TYR A 146 -9.00 17.27 -1.19
CA TYR A 146 -7.63 17.66 -1.48
C TYR A 146 -7.47 19.16 -1.76
N LEU A 147 -8.53 19.99 -1.62
CA LEU A 147 -8.52 21.41 -2.03
C LEU A 147 -7.40 22.25 -1.40
N LYS A 148 -6.91 21.84 -0.22
CA LYS A 148 -5.87 22.54 0.55
C LYS A 148 -4.45 22.03 0.29
N GLY A 149 -4.24 21.15 -0.69
CA GLY A 149 -2.94 20.55 -0.94
C GLY A 149 -2.86 19.81 -2.28
N THR A 150 -1.77 19.07 -2.43
CA THR A 150 -1.51 18.25 -3.61
C THR A 150 -2.34 16.97 -3.57
N LYS A 151 -2.92 16.56 -4.71
CA LYS A 151 -3.61 15.26 -4.85
C LYS A 151 -2.65 14.11 -4.49
N PRO A 152 -3.01 13.18 -3.59
CA PRO A 152 -2.10 12.13 -3.14
C PRO A 152 -1.48 11.26 -4.25
N PHE A 153 -2.21 10.99 -5.32
CA PHE A 153 -1.76 10.14 -6.44
C PHE A 153 -0.83 10.85 -7.44
N SER A 154 -0.62 12.16 -7.29
CA SER A 154 0.27 12.92 -8.19
C SER A 154 1.75 12.90 -7.75
N TRP A 155 2.03 12.49 -6.51
CA TRP A 155 3.40 12.34 -6.02
C TRP A 155 4.09 11.16 -6.69
N ASN A 156 5.25 11.39 -7.29
CA ASN A 156 6.04 10.37 -7.98
C ASN A 156 7.34 10.02 -7.23
N GLY A 157 7.64 10.71 -6.12
CA GLY A 157 8.83 10.46 -5.34
C GLY A 157 8.78 11.10 -3.95
N SER A 158 9.71 10.66 -3.09
CA SER A 158 9.80 11.08 -1.69
C SER A 158 10.57 12.39 -1.50
N VAL A 159 11.51 12.69 -2.41
CA VAL A 159 12.38 13.88 -2.36
C VAL A 159 11.57 15.19 -2.29
N PRO A 160 10.59 15.47 -3.18
CA PRO A 160 9.83 16.72 -3.10
C PRO A 160 9.04 16.85 -1.80
N ILE A 161 8.50 15.74 -1.29
CA ILE A 161 7.73 15.71 -0.04
C ILE A 161 8.64 16.09 1.14
N LEU A 162 9.81 15.45 1.25
CA LEU A 162 10.76 15.70 2.34
C LEU A 162 11.30 17.13 2.30
N GLN A 163 11.67 17.62 1.12
CA GLN A 163 12.14 19.00 0.93
C GLN A 163 11.06 20.03 1.25
N GLN A 164 9.80 19.77 0.85
CA GLN A 164 8.68 20.65 1.16
C GLN A 164 8.38 20.68 2.66
N TRP A 165 8.43 19.53 3.34
CA TRP A 165 8.27 19.48 4.80
C TRP A 165 9.34 20.30 5.51
N TYR A 166 10.61 20.09 5.15
CA TYR A 166 11.74 20.79 5.75
C TYR A 166 11.67 22.31 5.51
N SER A 167 11.51 22.73 4.25
CA SER A 167 11.41 24.14 3.85
C SER A 167 10.16 24.82 4.43
N GLY A 168 9.09 24.05 4.64
CA GLY A 168 7.85 24.46 5.28
C GLY A 168 7.95 24.62 6.81
N ARG A 169 9.17 24.67 7.37
CA ARG A 169 9.45 24.71 8.81
C ARG A 169 8.90 23.49 9.55
N CYS A 170 9.10 22.30 8.97
CA CYS A 170 8.64 21.02 9.52
C CYS A 170 7.12 20.93 9.69
N ARG A 171 6.36 21.64 8.84
CA ARG A 171 4.89 21.55 8.81
C ARG A 171 4.45 20.42 7.87
N PRO A 172 3.40 19.65 8.24
CA PRO A 172 2.95 18.52 7.44
C PRO A 172 2.58 18.89 6.01
N VAL A 173 3.13 18.14 5.07
CA VAL A 173 2.81 18.21 3.64
C VAL A 173 1.43 17.61 3.40
N ARG A 174 0.61 18.32 2.62
CA ARG A 174 -0.74 17.91 2.25
C ARG A 174 -0.77 17.56 0.76
N TYR A 175 -1.21 16.40 0.32
CA TYR A 175 -1.68 15.23 1.08
C TYR A 175 -0.98 13.94 0.64
N GLY A 176 -0.98 12.92 1.49
CA GLY A 176 -0.48 11.57 1.19
C GLY A 176 -1.55 10.49 1.28
N TYR A 177 -1.19 9.27 0.92
CA TYR A 177 -1.96 8.03 1.09
C TYR A 177 -1.01 6.89 1.47
N CYS A 178 -1.52 5.68 1.76
CA CYS A 178 -0.69 4.57 2.24
C CYS A 178 0.55 4.29 1.37
N GLY A 179 0.43 4.38 0.03
CA GLY A 179 1.56 4.22 -0.88
C GLY A 179 2.65 5.28 -0.72
N SER A 180 2.28 6.56 -0.63
CA SER A 180 3.26 7.64 -0.43
C SER A 180 3.87 7.60 0.97
N LEU A 181 3.08 7.28 2.01
CA LEU A 181 3.57 7.17 3.39
C LEU A 181 4.61 6.05 3.51
N ALA A 182 4.29 4.85 3.03
CA ALA A 182 5.21 3.71 3.01
C ALA A 182 6.49 4.03 2.23
N SER A 183 6.38 4.77 1.13
CA SER A 183 7.55 5.10 0.29
C SER A 183 8.46 6.18 0.90
N VAL A 184 7.89 7.21 1.54
CA VAL A 184 8.66 8.19 2.31
C VAL A 184 9.34 7.51 3.49
N MET A 185 8.65 6.59 4.18
CA MET A 185 9.27 5.79 5.23
C MET A 185 10.45 4.97 4.69
N CYS A 186 10.26 4.23 3.60
CA CYS A 186 11.32 3.47 2.95
C CYS A 186 12.54 4.35 2.63
N THR A 187 12.31 5.55 2.08
CA THR A 187 13.38 6.52 1.79
C THR A 187 14.18 6.89 3.03
N VAL A 188 13.50 7.28 4.10
CA VAL A 188 14.17 7.68 5.37
C VAL A 188 14.95 6.51 5.95
N MET A 189 14.36 5.31 5.98
CA MET A 189 15.02 4.12 6.53
C MET A 189 16.26 3.75 5.71
N ARG A 190 16.19 3.75 4.37
CA ARG A 190 17.34 3.51 3.48
C ARG A 190 18.43 4.56 3.66
N CYS A 191 18.05 5.83 3.77
CA CYS A 191 18.97 6.94 3.98
C CYS A 191 19.76 6.80 5.30
N LEU A 192 19.12 6.30 6.35
CA LEU A 192 19.75 6.04 7.65
C LEU A 192 20.56 4.73 7.70
N GLY A 193 20.60 3.98 6.59
CA GLY A 193 21.33 2.73 6.47
C GLY A 193 20.54 1.49 6.88
N ILE A 194 19.22 1.57 7.08
CA ILE A 194 18.38 0.41 7.44
C ILE A 194 17.77 -0.19 6.17
N PRO A 195 18.14 -1.43 5.76
CA PRO A 195 17.61 -2.02 4.54
C PRO A 195 16.09 -2.13 4.61
N SER A 196 15.39 -1.59 3.61
CA SER A 196 13.93 -1.44 3.66
C SER A 196 13.26 -1.65 2.30
N ARG A 197 12.01 -2.11 2.29
CA ARG A 197 11.19 -2.30 1.08
C ARG A 197 9.72 -1.98 1.33
N VAL A 198 9.03 -1.50 0.29
CA VAL A 198 7.58 -1.27 0.33
C VAL A 198 6.85 -2.56 -0.01
N VAL A 199 5.84 -2.90 0.78
CA VAL A 199 4.96 -4.06 0.58
C VAL A 199 3.55 -3.57 0.27
N THR A 200 2.88 -4.22 -0.67
CA THR A 200 1.46 -4.02 -0.97
C THR A 200 0.70 -5.30 -0.67
N SER A 201 -0.41 -5.18 0.05
CA SER A 201 -1.39 -6.26 0.21
C SER A 201 -2.72 -5.89 -0.41
N PHE A 202 -3.41 -6.85 -1.01
CA PHE A 202 -4.76 -6.66 -1.53
C PHE A 202 -5.82 -7.24 -0.58
N CYS A 203 -7.03 -6.70 -0.64
CA CYS A 203 -8.14 -7.08 0.23
C CYS A 203 -7.77 -6.93 1.71
N PHE A 204 -7.34 -5.72 2.08
CA PHE A 204 -6.86 -5.37 3.40
C PHE A 204 -8.04 -4.93 4.30
N PRO A 205 -8.43 -5.73 5.31
CA PRO A 205 -9.62 -5.51 6.11
C PRO A 205 -9.35 -4.44 7.19
N CYS A 206 -10.31 -3.56 7.40
CA CYS A 206 -10.31 -2.56 8.46
C CYS A 206 -11.57 -2.67 9.28
N SER A 207 -11.50 -3.37 10.42
CA SER A 207 -12.58 -3.45 11.40
C SER A 207 -12.16 -2.83 12.73
N ILE A 208 -13.12 -2.14 13.36
CA ILE A 208 -12.98 -1.55 14.71
C ILE A 208 -13.49 -2.53 15.77
N GLU A 209 -14.53 -3.29 15.46
CA GLU A 209 -15.28 -4.10 16.44
C GLU A 209 -14.73 -5.53 16.56
N ASN A 210 -14.46 -6.20 15.44
CA ASN A 210 -13.95 -7.57 15.42
C ASN A 210 -12.62 -7.63 14.65
N PRO A 211 -11.46 -7.71 15.33
CA PRO A 211 -10.17 -7.74 14.64
C PRO A 211 -10.09 -8.85 13.58
N LEU A 212 -10.68 -10.03 13.84
CA LEU A 212 -10.59 -11.20 12.95
C LEU A 212 -11.79 -11.36 12.00
N GLY A 213 -12.66 -10.36 11.88
CA GLY A 213 -13.83 -10.40 11.01
C GLY A 213 -14.07 -9.07 10.30
N ILE A 214 -14.32 -9.12 9.00
CA ILE A 214 -14.73 -7.97 8.19
C ILE A 214 -16.12 -8.22 7.61
N ASN A 215 -17.01 -7.24 7.78
CA ASN A 215 -18.38 -7.31 7.30
C ASN A 215 -18.59 -6.29 6.17
N GLU A 216 -18.95 -6.74 4.96
CA GLU A 216 -19.53 -5.85 3.95
C GLU A 216 -21.05 -6.02 3.95
N ILE A 217 -21.79 -4.90 3.96
CA ILE A 217 -23.24 -4.88 4.04
C ILE A 217 -23.79 -4.41 2.70
N PHE A 218 -24.79 -5.11 2.19
CA PHE A 218 -25.46 -4.80 0.94
C PHE A 218 -26.97 -4.74 1.13
N ASP A 219 -27.66 -3.95 0.31
CA ASP A 219 -29.13 -4.00 0.23
C ASP A 219 -29.61 -4.98 -0.85
N SER A 220 -30.93 -5.11 -0.98
CA SER A 220 -31.58 -6.00 -1.97
C SER A 220 -31.36 -5.58 -3.42
N SER A 221 -30.87 -4.36 -3.68
CA SER A 221 -30.47 -3.92 -5.02
C SER A 221 -29.04 -4.34 -5.37
N GLY A 222 -28.27 -4.81 -4.38
CA GLY A 222 -26.84 -5.11 -4.50
C GLY A 222 -25.95 -3.91 -4.23
N LYS A 223 -26.51 -2.78 -3.76
CA LYS A 223 -25.74 -1.59 -3.35
C LYS A 223 -24.99 -1.89 -2.06
N ASN A 224 -23.69 -1.62 -2.05
CA ASN A 224 -22.85 -1.66 -0.86
C ASN A 224 -23.19 -0.46 0.04
N LEU A 225 -23.68 -0.75 1.25
CA LEU A 225 -24.00 0.22 2.28
C LEU A 225 -22.77 0.36 3.16
N CYS A 226 -21.90 1.32 2.84
CA CYS A 226 -20.66 1.60 3.56
C CYS A 226 -20.85 1.44 5.08
N GLY A 227 -20.24 0.39 5.64
CA GLY A 227 -20.37 0.06 7.06
C GLY A 227 -19.31 0.77 7.91
N LYS A 228 -19.25 0.38 9.19
CA LYS A 228 -18.12 0.72 10.07
C LYS A 228 -16.84 0.02 9.62
N ASP A 229 -17.00 -1.21 9.13
CA ASP A 229 -15.96 -2.03 8.55
C ASP A 229 -15.66 -1.58 7.11
N LYS A 230 -14.36 -1.48 6.77
CA LYS A 230 -13.90 -1.11 5.42
C LYS A 230 -12.95 -2.17 4.88
N LEU A 231 -13.22 -2.71 3.69
CA LEU A 231 -12.30 -3.62 3.02
C LEU A 231 -11.53 -2.86 1.94
N TRP A 232 -10.30 -2.47 2.26
CA TRP A 232 -9.43 -1.75 1.34
C TRP A 232 -9.02 -2.67 0.20
N ARG A 233 -9.06 -2.17 -1.03
CA ARG A 233 -8.73 -2.93 -2.23
C ARG A 233 -7.24 -3.26 -2.27
N TYR A 234 -6.41 -2.30 -1.83
CA TYR A 234 -5.02 -2.49 -1.51
C TYR A 234 -4.58 -1.58 -0.37
N HIS A 235 -3.48 -1.96 0.28
CA HIS A 235 -2.81 -1.18 1.32
C HIS A 235 -1.30 -1.36 1.21
N CYS A 236 -0.54 -0.31 1.50
CA CYS A 236 0.91 -0.33 1.43
C CYS A 236 1.53 0.02 2.78
N TRP A 237 2.60 -0.68 3.15
CA TRP A 237 3.42 -0.43 4.34
C TRP A 237 4.90 -0.70 4.03
N ASN A 238 5.78 -0.54 5.02
CA ASN A 238 7.21 -0.78 4.88
C ASN A 238 7.65 -2.04 5.65
N GLU A 239 8.56 -2.81 5.09
CA GLU A 239 9.35 -3.79 5.84
C GLU A 239 10.79 -3.27 5.99
N SER A 240 11.33 -3.33 7.19
CA SER A 240 12.72 -2.98 7.50
C SER A 240 13.46 -4.20 8.05
N TRP A 241 14.67 -4.45 7.56
CA TRP A 241 15.51 -5.55 7.98
C TRP A 241 16.35 -5.14 9.20
N MET A 242 16.11 -5.79 10.33
CA MET A 242 16.89 -5.57 11.55
C MET A 242 16.74 -6.75 12.52
N ALA A 243 17.69 -6.90 13.42
CA ALA A 243 17.59 -7.80 14.57
C ALA A 243 16.70 -7.16 15.64
N ARG A 244 15.92 -7.99 16.36
CA ARG A 244 15.04 -7.56 17.46
C ARG A 244 15.53 -8.14 18.78
N ARG A 245 16.61 -7.54 19.32
CA ARG A 245 17.23 -7.97 20.59
C ARG A 245 16.27 -7.84 21.77
N ASP A 246 15.29 -6.94 21.68
CA ASP A 246 14.20 -6.74 22.64
C ASP A 246 13.28 -7.95 22.79
N ILE A 247 13.19 -8.82 21.77
CA ILE A 247 12.42 -10.08 21.82
C ILE A 247 13.30 -11.32 21.61
N ASN A 248 14.60 -11.22 21.95
CA ASN A 248 15.59 -12.29 21.82
C ASN A 248 15.84 -12.80 20.38
N GLN A 249 15.57 -11.97 19.38
CA GLN A 249 15.93 -12.24 17.99
C GLN A 249 17.32 -11.64 17.69
N CYS A 250 18.35 -12.48 17.66
CA CYS A 250 19.73 -12.03 17.48
C CYS A 250 20.13 -11.77 16.02
N CYS A 251 19.47 -12.41 15.05
CA CYS A 251 19.74 -12.24 13.63
C CYS A 251 18.72 -11.30 12.99
N GLY A 252 19.15 -10.52 12.00
CA GLY A 252 18.27 -9.68 11.21
C GLY A 252 17.17 -10.47 10.51
N ASP A 253 15.97 -9.92 10.49
CA ASP A 253 14.84 -10.40 9.68
C ASP A 253 13.87 -9.23 9.39
N TRP A 254 12.87 -9.46 8.55
CA TRP A 254 11.90 -8.44 8.16
C TRP A 254 10.95 -8.07 9.30
N GLN A 255 10.87 -6.76 9.57
CA GLN A 255 9.96 -6.15 10.52
C GLN A 255 8.97 -5.27 9.78
N CYS A 256 7.67 -5.57 9.94
CA CYS A 256 6.58 -4.82 9.37
C CYS A 256 6.36 -3.51 10.13
N LEU A 257 6.32 -2.38 9.41
CA LEU A 257 6.08 -1.04 9.92
C LEU A 257 5.05 -0.34 9.03
N ASP A 258 3.91 0.03 9.63
CA ASP A 258 2.83 0.71 8.93
C ASP A 258 2.68 2.15 9.46
N PRO A 259 3.13 3.15 8.66
CA PRO A 259 3.02 4.55 9.04
C PRO A 259 1.63 5.13 8.78
N THR A 260 0.70 4.33 8.27
CA THR A 260 -0.67 4.75 8.06
C THR A 260 -1.43 4.68 9.39
N PRO A 261 -1.93 5.80 9.93
CA PRO A 261 -2.74 5.79 11.14
C PRO A 261 -4.09 5.12 10.85
N LEU A 262 -4.26 3.90 11.37
CA LEU A 262 -5.48 3.12 11.20
C LEU A 262 -6.32 3.16 12.48
N GLU A 263 -7.63 3.22 12.33
CA GLU A 263 -8.55 3.17 13.47
C GLU A 263 -8.45 1.81 14.20
N THR A 264 -8.33 1.90 15.51
CA THR A 264 -8.37 0.78 16.45
C THR A 264 -9.43 1.06 17.52
N GLY A 265 -9.79 0.05 18.32
CA GLY A 265 -10.69 0.23 19.47
C GLY A 265 -10.17 1.21 20.54
N ARG A 266 -8.90 1.66 20.47
CA ARG A 266 -8.28 2.63 21.40
C ARG A 266 -7.95 3.99 20.75
N GLY A 267 -8.37 4.21 19.51
CA GLY A 267 -8.03 5.40 18.72
C GLY A 267 -7.24 5.06 17.45
N SER A 268 -6.77 6.07 16.74
CA SER A 268 -5.96 5.86 15.52
C SER A 268 -4.48 5.76 15.87
N ALA A 269 -3.80 4.72 15.36
CA ALA A 269 -2.38 4.48 15.61
C ALA A 269 -1.68 3.92 14.37
N CYS A 270 -0.39 4.26 14.23
CA CYS A 270 0.54 3.55 13.35
C CYS A 270 0.90 2.20 13.99
N SER A 271 1.38 1.24 13.21
CA SER A 271 1.72 -0.10 13.73
C SER A 271 3.18 -0.48 13.51
N GLY A 272 3.73 -1.24 14.45
CA GLY A 272 5.05 -1.88 14.33
C GLY A 272 6.20 -1.13 15.04
N PRO A 273 7.42 -1.69 15.04
CA PRO A 273 7.85 -2.84 14.25
C PRO A 273 7.30 -4.19 14.75
N THR A 274 6.75 -4.99 13.85
CA THR A 274 6.25 -6.34 14.12
C THR A 274 7.06 -7.35 13.33
N TRP A 275 7.61 -8.38 13.96
CA TRP A 275 8.33 -9.43 13.23
C TRP A 275 7.39 -10.21 12.29
N VAL A 276 7.73 -10.23 10.99
CA VAL A 276 6.91 -10.87 9.95
C VAL A 276 6.68 -12.35 10.25
N ARG A 277 7.68 -13.03 10.82
CA ARG A 277 7.56 -14.42 11.24
C ARG A 277 6.53 -14.61 12.35
N SER A 278 6.52 -13.76 13.38
CA SER A 278 5.54 -13.83 14.46
C SER A 278 4.11 -13.72 13.94
N ILE A 279 3.89 -12.89 12.90
CA ILE A 279 2.60 -12.81 12.20
C ILE A 279 2.27 -14.16 11.53
N ARG A 280 3.23 -14.78 10.83
CA ARG A 280 3.01 -16.09 10.20
C ARG A 280 2.70 -17.20 11.19
N GLU A 281 3.42 -17.22 12.31
CA GLU A 281 3.29 -18.26 13.33
C GLU A 281 2.12 -17.99 14.31
N GLY A 282 1.55 -16.78 14.33
CA GLY A 282 0.52 -16.39 15.29
C GLY A 282 1.04 -16.24 16.72
N GLU A 283 2.34 -15.95 16.89
CA GLU A 283 3.03 -15.77 18.18
C GLU A 283 3.11 -14.27 18.52
N LEU A 284 2.02 -13.70 19.03
CA LEU A 284 1.83 -12.25 19.07
C LEU A 284 2.06 -11.63 20.46
N ASP A 285 2.71 -12.36 21.37
CA ASP A 285 2.84 -11.98 22.78
C ASP A 285 3.91 -10.91 23.03
N LEU A 286 5.00 -10.95 22.26
CA LEU A 286 6.19 -10.11 22.47
C LEU A 286 6.29 -8.94 21.48
N ASP A 287 5.56 -8.99 20.37
CA ASP A 287 5.66 -8.00 19.30
C ASP A 287 4.77 -6.78 19.51
N TYR A 288 5.27 -5.62 19.10
CA TYR A 288 4.47 -4.42 18.97
C TYR A 288 3.36 -4.66 17.94
N ASP A 289 2.12 -4.38 18.30
CA ASP A 289 0.95 -4.40 17.42
C ASP A 289 0.72 -5.68 16.60
N GLY A 290 1.34 -6.81 16.97
CA GLY A 290 1.30 -8.04 16.18
C GLY A 290 -0.13 -8.57 15.95
N HIS A 291 -1.00 -8.39 16.95
CA HIS A 291 -2.42 -8.69 16.86
C HIS A 291 -3.16 -7.88 15.79
N HIS A 292 -2.80 -6.61 15.59
CA HIS A 292 -3.36 -5.80 14.52
C HIS A 292 -2.91 -6.34 13.17
N MET A 293 -1.61 -6.47 12.91
CA MET A 293 -1.14 -6.92 11.60
C MET A 293 -1.58 -8.35 11.26
N PHE A 294 -1.56 -9.27 12.23
CA PHE A 294 -2.10 -10.63 12.06
C PHE A 294 -3.54 -10.60 11.58
N SER A 295 -4.36 -9.78 12.23
CA SER A 295 -5.75 -9.59 11.86
C SER A 295 -5.88 -9.12 10.41
N ARG A 296 -5.12 -8.08 10.02
CA ARG A 296 -5.16 -7.51 8.67
C ARG A 296 -4.81 -8.49 7.54
N VAL A 297 -4.07 -9.55 7.81
CA VAL A 297 -3.72 -10.55 6.79
C VAL A 297 -4.53 -11.85 6.90
N ASN A 298 -5.28 -12.05 7.99
CA ASN A 298 -6.02 -13.29 8.27
C ASN A 298 -7.53 -13.12 8.56
N SER A 299 -8.11 -11.91 8.59
CA SER A 299 -9.54 -11.74 8.91
C SER A 299 -10.46 -12.54 7.97
N ASN A 300 -11.57 -13.02 8.53
CA ASN A 300 -12.64 -13.65 7.75
C ASN A 300 -13.55 -12.59 7.12
N TYR A 301 -13.91 -12.78 5.86
CA TYR A 301 -14.89 -11.95 5.17
C TYR A 301 -16.31 -12.50 5.32
N VAL A 302 -17.25 -11.62 5.67
CA VAL A 302 -18.68 -11.95 5.78
C VAL A 302 -19.49 -10.93 4.97
N GLY A 303 -20.33 -11.43 4.06
CA GLY A 303 -21.25 -10.60 3.28
C GLY A 303 -22.64 -10.66 3.88
N TRP A 304 -23.24 -9.51 4.15
CA TRP A 304 -24.57 -9.43 4.75
C TRP A 304 -25.57 -8.70 3.86
N LEU A 305 -26.74 -9.29 3.67
CA LEU A 305 -27.91 -8.59 3.17
C LEU A 305 -28.61 -7.88 4.32
N SER A 306 -28.81 -6.57 4.20
CA SER A 306 -29.63 -5.77 5.11
C SER A 306 -31.09 -5.73 4.60
N GLN A 307 -32.01 -6.31 5.37
CA GLN A 307 -33.45 -6.31 5.09
C GLN A 307 -34.18 -5.50 6.16
N ASN A 308 -34.56 -4.26 5.82
CA ASN A 308 -35.07 -3.27 6.77
C ASN A 308 -34.05 -2.99 7.92
N ASN A 309 -34.26 -1.97 8.75
CA ASN A 309 -33.21 -1.47 9.66
C ASN A 309 -32.74 -2.45 10.78
N ALA A 310 -33.24 -3.68 10.86
CA ALA A 310 -32.91 -4.61 11.96
C ALA A 310 -32.49 -6.03 11.55
N LYS A 311 -32.88 -6.56 10.38
CA LYS A 311 -32.59 -7.97 10.02
C LYS A 311 -31.42 -8.06 9.04
N ARG A 312 -30.41 -8.88 9.39
CA ARG A 312 -29.29 -9.21 8.50
C ARG A 312 -29.28 -10.70 8.18
N THR A 313 -29.07 -11.03 6.90
CA THR A 313 -28.98 -12.41 6.42
C THR A 313 -27.64 -12.59 5.72
N LYS A 314 -26.92 -13.69 5.99
CA LYS A 314 -25.67 -13.99 5.27
C LYS A 314 -25.96 -14.36 3.82
N PHE A 315 -25.10 -13.93 2.91
CA PHE A 315 -25.14 -14.39 1.54
C PHE A 315 -24.55 -15.79 1.39
N PHE A 316 -25.10 -16.57 0.46
CA PHE A 316 -24.34 -17.63 -0.19
C PHE A 316 -23.38 -16.99 -1.19
N CYS A 317 -22.08 -17.08 -0.91
CA CYS A 317 -21.03 -16.49 -1.74
C CYS A 317 -19.72 -17.29 -1.64
N ASP A 318 -18.88 -17.20 -2.67
CA ASP A 318 -17.54 -17.80 -2.62
C ASP A 318 -16.67 -17.07 -1.59
N THR A 319 -15.74 -17.81 -0.98
CA THR A 319 -14.76 -17.25 -0.04
C THR A 319 -13.96 -16.11 -0.68
N TRP A 320 -13.89 -15.00 0.04
CA TRP A 320 -13.05 -13.85 -0.31
C TRP A 320 -11.93 -13.71 0.73
N PRO A 321 -10.75 -14.32 0.51
CA PRO A 321 -9.69 -14.24 1.51
C PRO A 321 -9.21 -12.81 1.67
N CYS A 322 -9.03 -12.37 2.92
CA CYS A 322 -8.34 -11.12 3.23
C CYS A 322 -6.82 -11.30 3.08
N GLY A 323 -6.09 -10.21 2.86
CA GLY A 323 -4.63 -10.24 2.71
C GLY A 323 -4.17 -11.12 1.55
N GLN A 324 -4.67 -10.89 0.35
CA GLN A 324 -4.26 -11.64 -0.84
C GLN A 324 -3.07 -10.97 -1.52
N ARG A 325 -2.17 -11.78 -2.07
CA ARG A 325 -1.00 -11.35 -2.86
C ARG A 325 -0.25 -10.21 -2.16
N LEU A 326 0.39 -10.53 -1.05
CA LEU A 326 1.34 -9.61 -0.44
C LEU A 326 2.56 -9.58 -1.35
N ILE A 327 2.83 -8.44 -1.96
CA ILE A 327 3.86 -8.30 -2.98
C ILE A 327 4.80 -7.15 -2.70
N THR A 328 6.03 -7.27 -3.18
CA THR A 328 7.04 -6.22 -3.16
C THR A 328 7.83 -6.24 -4.47
N LYS A 329 8.65 -5.23 -4.74
CA LYS A 329 9.52 -5.22 -5.92
C LYS A 329 10.61 -6.28 -5.78
N SER A 330 10.79 -7.10 -6.81
CA SER A 330 11.85 -8.10 -6.85
C SER A 330 13.25 -7.45 -6.91
N VAL A 331 14.22 -8.09 -6.28
CA VAL A 331 15.63 -7.68 -6.30
C VAL A 331 16.14 -7.61 -7.75
N GLY A 332 16.64 -6.44 -8.15
CA GLY A 332 17.24 -6.25 -9.48
C GLY A 332 16.27 -6.30 -10.67
N SER A 333 14.95 -6.32 -10.43
CA SER A 333 13.92 -6.41 -11.47
C SER A 333 12.77 -5.42 -11.23
N GLU A 334 12.01 -5.12 -12.29
CA GLU A 334 10.77 -4.34 -12.22
C GLU A 334 9.53 -5.22 -11.97
N GLN A 335 9.70 -6.53 -11.87
CA GLN A 335 8.62 -7.45 -11.52
C GLN A 335 8.34 -7.43 -10.01
N PHE A 336 7.16 -7.90 -9.63
CA PHE A 336 6.84 -8.14 -8.24
C PHE A 336 7.29 -9.54 -7.78
N GLU A 337 7.65 -9.64 -6.52
CA GLU A 337 7.83 -10.87 -5.76
C GLU A 337 6.60 -11.06 -4.85
N ASP A 338 6.01 -12.26 -4.86
CA ASP A 338 4.93 -12.62 -3.92
C ASP A 338 5.52 -13.18 -2.62
N ILE A 339 5.33 -12.41 -1.55
CA ILE A 339 5.80 -12.71 -0.19
C ILE A 339 4.64 -13.13 0.73
N THR A 340 3.48 -13.50 0.20
CA THR A 340 2.31 -13.95 1.00
C THR A 340 2.67 -15.07 1.96
N GLY A 341 3.51 -16.03 1.51
CA GLY A 341 3.98 -17.14 2.34
C GLY A 341 4.88 -16.74 3.51
N ALA A 342 5.43 -15.51 3.51
CA ALA A 342 6.18 -14.97 4.64
C ALA A 342 5.26 -14.52 5.78
N TYR A 343 4.03 -14.10 5.46
CA TYR A 343 3.05 -13.57 6.43
C TYR A 343 2.02 -14.59 6.89
N LYS A 344 1.70 -15.60 6.07
CA LYS A 344 0.72 -16.61 6.44
C LYS A 344 0.93 -17.93 5.69
N TYR A 345 0.50 -18.99 6.34
CA TYR A 345 0.41 -20.31 5.72
C TYR A 345 -0.75 -20.40 4.72
N GLU A 346 -0.66 -21.39 3.82
CA GLU A 346 -1.72 -21.70 2.86
C GLU A 346 -3.05 -21.92 3.57
N LEU A 347 -4.10 -21.28 3.07
CA LEU A 347 -5.43 -21.31 3.67
C LEU A 347 -5.94 -22.75 3.78
N GLY A 348 -6.36 -23.16 4.97
CA GLY A 348 -6.88 -24.51 5.22
C GLY A 348 -5.82 -25.55 5.58
N SER A 349 -4.52 -25.23 5.45
CA SER A 349 -3.44 -26.10 5.93
C SER A 349 -3.47 -26.27 7.46
N VAL A 350 -2.90 -27.37 7.97
CA VAL A 350 -2.79 -27.63 9.42
C VAL A 350 -2.03 -26.49 10.12
N LYS A 351 -0.91 -26.04 9.55
CA LYS A 351 -0.12 -24.93 10.09
C LYS A 351 -0.90 -23.61 10.11
N ASN A 352 -1.71 -23.34 9.09
CA ASN A 352 -2.59 -22.17 9.08
C ASN A 352 -3.59 -22.22 10.24
N LYS A 353 -4.24 -23.36 10.47
CA LYS A 353 -5.17 -23.52 11.60
C LYS A 353 -4.47 -23.35 12.95
N GLU A 354 -3.30 -23.96 13.13
CA GLU A 354 -2.53 -23.85 14.38
C GLU A 354 -2.11 -22.40 14.69
N ALA A 355 -1.55 -21.70 13.70
CA ALA A 355 -1.20 -20.28 13.84
C ALA A 355 -2.43 -19.43 14.16
N TYR A 356 -3.55 -19.69 13.48
CA TYR A 356 -4.80 -18.99 13.73
C TYR A 356 -5.33 -19.23 15.14
N PHE A 357 -5.30 -20.47 15.65
CA PHE A 357 -5.73 -20.77 17.02
C PHE A 357 -4.84 -20.09 18.07
N ARG A 358 -3.52 -20.05 17.87
CA ARG A 358 -2.59 -19.32 18.75
C ARG A 358 -2.95 -17.83 18.80
N ALA A 359 -3.07 -17.20 17.63
CA ALA A 359 -3.42 -15.79 17.52
C ALA A 359 -4.81 -15.48 18.09
N TYR A 360 -5.81 -16.34 17.83
CA TYR A 360 -7.19 -16.14 18.29
C TYR A 360 -7.28 -16.05 19.82
N ARG A 361 -6.58 -16.93 20.55
CA ARG A 361 -6.52 -16.90 22.02
C ARG A 361 -5.91 -15.60 22.56
N ARG A 362 -4.96 -15.02 21.83
CA ARG A 362 -4.31 -13.76 22.19
C ARG A 362 -5.18 -12.54 21.86
N ILE A 363 -5.82 -12.54 20.70
CA ILE A 363 -6.68 -11.46 20.21
C ILE A 363 -7.99 -11.39 21.01
N HIS A 364 -8.51 -12.54 21.44
CA HIS A 364 -9.73 -12.64 22.24
C HIS A 364 -9.41 -13.23 23.63
N PRO A 365 -9.06 -12.41 24.63
CA PRO A 365 -8.63 -12.88 25.95
C PRO A 365 -9.62 -13.84 26.64
N GLY A 366 -10.93 -13.71 26.36
CA GLY A 366 -11.96 -14.63 26.85
C GLY A 366 -11.81 -16.09 26.37
N TYR A 367 -10.95 -16.34 25.38
CA TYR A 367 -10.68 -17.65 24.80
C TYR A 367 -9.28 -18.18 25.17
N CYS A 368 -8.56 -17.57 26.11
CA CYS A 368 -7.20 -17.96 26.48
C CYS A 368 -7.05 -19.46 26.79
N ASN A 369 -8.05 -20.06 27.44
CA ASN A 369 -8.10 -21.48 27.79
C ASN A 369 -9.03 -22.31 26.89
N ALA A 370 -9.52 -21.73 25.79
CA ALA A 370 -10.43 -22.43 24.88
C ALA A 370 -9.68 -23.51 24.09
N SER A 371 -10.31 -24.68 23.99
CA SER A 371 -9.86 -25.74 23.10
C SER A 371 -9.98 -25.33 21.63
N ASN A 372 -9.17 -25.94 20.76
CA ASN A 372 -9.26 -25.69 19.31
C ASN A 372 -10.67 -25.97 18.77
N CYS A 373 -11.38 -26.97 19.29
CA CYS A 373 -12.74 -27.30 18.83
C CYS A 373 -13.79 -26.24 19.22
N HIS A 374 -13.60 -25.54 20.35
CA HIS A 374 -14.46 -24.41 20.70
C HIS A 374 -14.23 -23.25 19.73
N ILE A 375 -12.97 -22.88 19.49
CA ILE A 375 -12.63 -21.81 18.54
C ILE A 375 -13.11 -22.16 17.12
N GLU A 376 -12.96 -23.41 16.67
CA GLU A 376 -13.40 -23.83 15.34
C GLU A 376 -14.92 -23.74 15.16
N ARG A 377 -15.71 -23.95 16.23
CA ARG A 377 -17.16 -23.74 16.22
C ARG A 377 -17.51 -22.26 16.01
N GLU A 378 -16.84 -21.37 16.73
CA GLU A 378 -17.01 -19.91 16.57
C GLU A 378 -16.61 -19.46 15.16
N LEU A 379 -15.48 -19.91 14.64
CA LEU A 379 -15.04 -19.56 13.29
C LEU A 379 -15.99 -20.10 12.21
N SER A 380 -16.56 -21.28 12.41
CA SER A 380 -17.55 -21.85 11.49
C SER A 380 -18.83 -21.00 11.46
N SER A 381 -19.24 -20.45 12.61
CA SER A 381 -20.40 -19.56 12.70
C SER A 381 -20.17 -18.22 11.99
N LEU A 382 -18.92 -17.82 11.75
CA LEU A 382 -18.56 -16.58 11.07
C LEU A 382 -18.49 -16.72 9.54
N LYS A 383 -18.29 -17.92 8.99
CA LYS A 383 -18.19 -18.12 7.54
C LYS A 383 -19.51 -17.84 6.80
N ASN A 384 -19.42 -17.39 5.55
CA ASN A 384 -20.55 -17.42 4.64
C ASN A 384 -20.80 -18.85 4.18
N PRO A 385 -22.07 -19.26 3.96
CA PRO A 385 -22.35 -20.48 3.22
C PRO A 385 -21.83 -20.37 1.78
N PHE A 386 -21.39 -21.48 1.19
CA PHE A 386 -20.84 -21.47 -0.16
C PHE A 386 -21.95 -21.48 -1.21
N LEU A 387 -21.72 -20.85 -2.37
CA LEU A 387 -22.67 -20.89 -3.49
C LEU A 387 -23.06 -22.33 -3.85
N SER A 388 -22.11 -23.26 -3.86
CA SER A 388 -22.37 -24.68 -4.13
C SER A 388 -23.43 -25.30 -3.22
N ASP A 389 -23.51 -24.85 -1.96
CA ASP A 389 -24.44 -25.40 -0.96
C ASP A 389 -25.89 -25.00 -1.28
N SER A 390 -26.08 -23.85 -1.96
CA SER A 390 -27.39 -23.43 -2.48
C SER A 390 -27.84 -24.26 -3.70
N GLY A 391 -26.93 -25.02 -4.31
CA GLY A 391 -27.15 -25.71 -5.57
C GLY A 391 -27.12 -24.80 -6.80
N ILE A 392 -26.67 -23.55 -6.67
CA ILE A 392 -26.41 -22.64 -7.78
C ILE A 392 -25.00 -22.09 -7.67
N ASN A 393 -24.22 -22.18 -8.75
CA ASN A 393 -22.88 -21.59 -8.84
C ASN A 393 -22.92 -20.34 -9.74
N MET A 394 -22.20 -19.28 -9.35
CA MET A 394 -22.21 -17.99 -10.06
C MET A 394 -20.82 -17.36 -10.13
N ARG A 395 -20.43 -16.85 -11.30
CA ARG A 395 -19.14 -16.17 -11.50
C ARG A 395 -19.25 -15.02 -12.48
N LEU A 396 -18.63 -13.89 -12.16
CA LEU A 396 -18.39 -12.79 -13.11
C LEU A 396 -16.99 -12.95 -13.71
N LYS A 397 -16.88 -13.03 -15.04
CA LYS A 397 -15.60 -13.07 -15.78
C LYS A 397 -15.45 -11.84 -16.66
N MET A 398 -14.25 -11.26 -16.73
CA MET A 398 -13.96 -10.19 -17.68
C MET A 398 -14.05 -10.72 -19.12
N ALA A 399 -14.65 -9.94 -20.01
CA ALA A 399 -14.59 -10.14 -21.45
C ALA A 399 -13.50 -9.28 -22.09
N ASN A 400 -13.18 -8.12 -21.50
CA ASN A 400 -12.10 -7.23 -21.92
C ASN A 400 -11.27 -6.75 -20.71
N CYS A 401 -10.19 -6.02 -21.00
CA CYS A 401 -9.38 -5.31 -19.99
C CYS A 401 -9.58 -3.80 -20.22
N PRO A 402 -10.60 -3.19 -19.59
CA PRO A 402 -11.09 -1.88 -19.99
C PRO A 402 -10.04 -0.79 -19.77
N MET A 403 -9.76 0.00 -20.81
CA MET A 403 -9.03 1.25 -20.70
C MET A 403 -9.99 2.41 -20.44
N TYR A 404 -9.46 3.53 -19.91
CA TYR A 404 -10.22 4.76 -19.76
C TYR A 404 -10.83 5.19 -21.10
N GLY A 405 -12.15 5.34 -21.17
CA GLY A 405 -12.90 5.64 -22.40
C GLY A 405 -13.61 4.44 -23.05
N GLU A 406 -13.29 3.20 -22.65
CA GLU A 406 -13.88 1.99 -23.25
C GLU A 406 -15.07 1.45 -22.45
N ASP A 407 -15.99 0.72 -23.07
CA ASP A 407 -17.04 0.04 -22.31
C ASP A 407 -16.48 -1.14 -21.48
N VAL A 408 -17.03 -1.36 -20.29
CA VAL A 408 -16.69 -2.53 -19.46
C VAL A 408 -17.54 -3.71 -19.89
N GLN A 409 -16.89 -4.81 -20.31
CA GLN A 409 -17.57 -6.00 -20.78
C GLN A 409 -17.29 -7.21 -19.87
N LEU A 410 -18.36 -7.90 -19.48
CA LEU A 410 -18.34 -9.03 -18.57
C LEU A 410 -19.16 -10.20 -19.12
N HIS A 411 -18.82 -11.40 -18.67
CA HIS A 411 -19.64 -12.58 -18.80
C HIS A 411 -20.05 -13.06 -17.41
N TRP A 412 -21.35 -13.02 -17.14
CA TRP A 412 -21.93 -13.61 -15.95
C TRP A 412 -22.30 -15.07 -16.25
N LEU A 413 -21.61 -15.98 -15.58
CA LEU A 413 -21.83 -17.41 -15.68
C LEU A 413 -22.70 -17.85 -14.50
N LEU A 414 -23.81 -18.52 -14.80
CA LEU A 414 -24.66 -19.18 -13.82
C LEU A 414 -24.75 -20.66 -14.17
N GLU A 415 -24.68 -21.51 -13.16
CA GLU A 415 -24.78 -22.95 -13.30
C GLU A 415 -25.75 -23.49 -12.26
N ASN A 416 -26.74 -24.23 -12.72
CA ASN A 416 -27.63 -24.99 -11.85
C ASN A 416 -26.98 -26.33 -11.52
N LEU A 417 -26.72 -26.59 -10.25
CA LEU A 417 -26.12 -27.85 -9.80
C LEU A 417 -27.18 -28.93 -9.54
N ARG A 418 -28.46 -28.56 -9.51
CA ARG A 418 -29.59 -29.46 -9.25
C ARG A 418 -30.16 -30.04 -10.55
N ASN A 419 -30.94 -31.10 -10.40
CA ASN A 419 -31.65 -31.77 -11.51
C ASN A 419 -33.08 -31.24 -11.72
N GLU A 420 -33.39 -30.07 -11.15
CA GLU A 420 -34.70 -29.43 -11.23
C GLU A 420 -34.57 -28.03 -11.82
N ASN A 421 -35.63 -27.55 -12.46
CA ASN A 421 -35.66 -26.18 -12.97
C ASN A 421 -35.65 -25.18 -11.81
N LYS A 422 -34.90 -24.09 -11.96
CA LYS A 422 -34.85 -23.01 -10.99
C LYS A 422 -35.06 -21.67 -11.71
N THR A 423 -36.03 -20.89 -11.24
CA THR A 423 -36.21 -19.50 -11.66
C THR A 423 -35.77 -18.59 -10.53
N LEU A 424 -34.92 -17.62 -10.86
CA LEU A 424 -34.35 -16.66 -9.93
C LEU A 424 -34.45 -15.27 -10.54
N LYS A 425 -34.76 -14.28 -9.70
CA LYS A 425 -34.63 -12.88 -10.05
C LYS A 425 -33.36 -12.33 -9.41
N PHE A 426 -32.62 -11.54 -10.16
CA PHE A 426 -31.40 -10.90 -9.66
C PHE A 426 -31.46 -9.40 -9.87
N ASN A 427 -30.95 -8.66 -8.89
CA ASN A 427 -30.66 -7.24 -9.02
C ASN A 427 -29.15 -7.07 -9.17
N LEU A 428 -28.76 -6.28 -10.15
CA LEU A 428 -27.37 -5.96 -10.43
C LEU A 428 -27.10 -4.50 -10.12
N CYS A 429 -25.90 -4.24 -9.62
CA CYS A 429 -25.47 -2.92 -9.16
C CYS A 429 -24.00 -2.71 -9.55
N ALA A 430 -23.66 -1.47 -9.93
CA ALA A 430 -22.28 -1.05 -10.02
C ALA A 430 -22.04 0.28 -9.28
N GLN A 431 -20.93 0.32 -8.54
CA GLN A 431 -20.45 1.48 -7.79
C GLN A 431 -18.96 1.65 -8.01
N ILE A 432 -18.51 2.90 -8.07
CA ILE A 432 -17.07 3.20 -7.95
C ILE A 432 -16.68 2.99 -6.49
N ILE A 433 -15.54 2.33 -6.27
CA ILE A 433 -15.01 2.07 -4.93
C ILE A 433 -13.66 2.77 -4.82
N THR A 434 -13.45 3.50 -3.73
CA THR A 434 -12.14 4.06 -3.42
C THR A 434 -11.14 2.92 -3.13
N TYR A 435 -9.83 3.19 -3.21
CA TYR A 435 -8.85 2.18 -2.80
C TYR A 435 -9.03 1.75 -1.33
N SER A 436 -9.52 2.64 -0.47
CA SER A 436 -9.85 2.40 0.93
C SER A 436 -11.18 1.65 1.15
N GLY A 437 -11.81 1.17 0.08
CA GLY A 437 -13.00 0.32 0.16
C GLY A 437 -14.32 1.06 0.36
N CYS A 438 -14.32 2.40 0.34
CA CYS A 438 -15.55 3.18 0.48
C CYS A 438 -16.30 3.19 -0.86
N PRO A 439 -17.57 2.77 -0.90
CA PRO A 439 -18.39 2.87 -2.09
C PRO A 439 -18.89 4.30 -2.32
N MET A 440 -18.82 4.75 -3.57
CA MET A 440 -19.50 5.95 -4.06
C MET A 440 -20.97 5.62 -4.39
N ASP A 441 -21.71 6.62 -4.84
CA ASP A 441 -23.10 6.42 -5.27
C ASP A 441 -23.22 5.39 -6.40
N GLN A 442 -24.36 4.69 -6.40
CA GLN A 442 -24.73 3.76 -7.45
C GLN A 442 -25.00 4.54 -8.73
N PHE A 443 -24.23 4.27 -9.78
CA PHE A 443 -24.41 4.89 -11.09
C PHE A 443 -25.10 3.96 -12.09
N TRP A 444 -25.06 2.64 -11.85
CA TRP A 444 -25.66 1.63 -12.73
C TRP A 444 -26.42 0.58 -11.93
N LYS A 445 -27.57 0.19 -12.46
CA LYS A 445 -28.45 -0.85 -11.93
C LYS A 445 -29.14 -1.59 -13.06
N ASP A 446 -29.43 -2.86 -12.84
CA ASP A 446 -30.21 -3.69 -13.75
C ASP A 446 -30.96 -4.79 -12.98
N SER A 447 -31.96 -5.41 -13.60
CA SER A 447 -32.69 -6.54 -13.01
C SER A 447 -32.96 -7.61 -14.07
N VAL A 448 -32.61 -8.85 -13.76
CA VAL A 448 -32.68 -9.96 -14.71
C VAL A 448 -33.42 -11.14 -14.07
N ASN A 449 -34.46 -11.61 -14.76
CA ASN A 449 -35.14 -12.86 -14.44
C ASN A 449 -34.51 -14.00 -15.24
N ILE A 450 -34.04 -15.02 -14.54
CA ILE A 450 -33.31 -16.14 -15.13
C ILE A 450 -34.00 -17.44 -14.77
N THR A 451 -34.40 -18.19 -15.79
CA THR A 451 -34.75 -19.60 -15.66
C THR A 451 -33.57 -20.44 -16.11
N LEU A 452 -33.17 -21.38 -15.25
CA LEU A 452 -32.16 -22.41 -15.48
C LEU A 452 -32.84 -23.78 -15.47
N GLY A 453 -32.66 -24.55 -16.54
CA GLY A 453 -33.00 -25.95 -16.61
C GLY A 453 -32.11 -26.82 -15.73
N PRO A 454 -32.37 -28.15 -15.69
CA PRO A 454 -31.59 -29.09 -14.90
C PRO A 454 -30.16 -29.11 -15.40
N ARG A 455 -29.18 -28.93 -14.51
CA ARG A 455 -27.75 -28.95 -14.87
C ARG A 455 -27.34 -27.92 -15.94
N GLU A 456 -28.18 -26.92 -16.22
CA GLU A 456 -27.91 -25.90 -17.24
C GLU A 456 -26.80 -24.96 -16.78
N VAL A 457 -25.91 -24.62 -17.72
CA VAL A 457 -24.95 -23.51 -17.59
C VAL A 457 -25.37 -22.41 -18.55
N LYS A 458 -25.64 -21.22 -18.01
CA LYS A 458 -26.04 -20.04 -18.77
C LYS A 458 -24.95 -18.97 -18.71
N LYS A 459 -24.70 -18.33 -19.84
CA LYS A 459 -23.73 -17.24 -19.99
C LYS A 459 -24.47 -15.98 -20.43
N ILE A 460 -24.47 -14.96 -19.58
CA ILE A 460 -25.15 -13.69 -19.81
C ILE A 460 -24.08 -12.61 -20.04
N PRO A 461 -24.01 -11.98 -21.22
CA PRO A 461 -23.13 -10.84 -21.44
C PRO A 461 -23.66 -9.62 -20.70
N LEU A 462 -22.77 -8.89 -20.01
CA LEU A 462 -23.08 -7.61 -19.38
C LEU A 462 -22.15 -6.55 -19.98
N CYS A 463 -22.71 -5.38 -20.30
CA CYS A 463 -21.97 -4.24 -20.81
C CYS A 463 -22.34 -3.00 -19.98
N ILE A 464 -21.33 -2.32 -19.43
CA ILE A 464 -21.50 -1.05 -18.71
C ILE A 464 -20.75 0.00 -19.52
N SER A 465 -21.48 0.95 -20.10
CA SER A 465 -20.87 1.90 -21.04
C SER A 465 -20.03 2.96 -20.32
N TYR A 466 -18.93 3.40 -20.95
CA TYR A 466 -18.10 4.51 -20.44
C TYR A 466 -18.93 5.75 -20.13
N ASN A 467 -19.95 6.07 -20.94
CA ASN A 467 -20.81 7.23 -20.69
C ASN A 467 -21.57 7.14 -19.35
N GLN A 468 -21.81 5.93 -18.84
CA GLN A 468 -22.51 5.72 -17.57
C GLN A 468 -21.56 5.84 -16.37
N TYR A 469 -20.33 5.33 -16.49
CA TYR A 469 -19.41 5.24 -15.35
C TYR A 469 -18.28 6.28 -15.36
N GLY A 470 -17.91 6.80 -16.53
CA GLY A 470 -16.80 7.75 -16.74
C GLY A 470 -16.88 9.00 -15.85
N PRO A 471 -18.06 9.63 -15.67
CA PRO A 471 -18.21 10.78 -14.76
C PRO A 471 -17.89 10.48 -13.28
N TYR A 472 -17.86 9.21 -12.88
CA TYR A 472 -17.69 8.79 -11.48
C TYR A 472 -16.28 8.28 -11.16
N LEU A 473 -15.42 8.04 -12.16
CA LEU A 473 -14.07 7.52 -11.93
C LEU A 473 -13.23 8.52 -11.12
N CYS A 474 -13.09 9.76 -11.59
CA CYS A 474 -12.21 10.76 -10.97
C CYS A 474 -10.80 10.16 -10.70
N ASP A 475 -10.23 10.36 -9.51
CA ASP A 475 -8.95 9.77 -9.11
C ASP A 475 -9.04 8.25 -8.83
N HIS A 476 -10.25 7.67 -8.85
CA HIS A 476 -10.52 6.26 -8.56
C HIS A 476 -10.75 5.47 -9.86
N ASN A 477 -10.10 4.32 -9.97
CA ASN A 477 -10.22 3.49 -11.17
C ASN A 477 -10.71 2.08 -10.86
N ILE A 478 -11.39 1.90 -9.72
CA ILE A 478 -11.92 0.61 -9.28
C ILE A 478 -13.45 0.68 -9.25
N MET A 479 -14.09 -0.22 -9.98
CA MET A 479 -15.54 -0.39 -10.03
C MET A 479 -15.91 -1.74 -9.42
N LYS A 480 -16.85 -1.77 -8.49
CA LYS A 480 -17.44 -3.01 -7.97
C LYS A 480 -18.75 -3.27 -8.68
N VAL A 481 -18.87 -4.45 -9.28
CA VAL A 481 -20.10 -4.97 -9.87
C VAL A 481 -20.61 -6.10 -9.00
N VAL A 482 -21.89 -6.05 -8.63
CA VAL A 482 -22.56 -7.01 -7.76
C VAL A 482 -23.82 -7.53 -8.44
N ALA A 483 -24.10 -8.83 -8.33
CA ALA A 483 -25.40 -9.42 -8.59
C ALA A 483 -25.88 -10.14 -7.32
N VAL A 484 -27.08 -9.77 -6.84
CA VAL A 484 -27.74 -10.38 -5.68
C VAL A 484 -29.09 -10.98 -6.09
N SER A 485 -29.43 -12.15 -5.57
CA SER A 485 -30.76 -12.72 -5.80
C SER A 485 -31.83 -11.97 -4.99
N ASP A 486 -33.03 -11.91 -5.55
CA ASP A 486 -34.21 -11.42 -4.85
C ASP A 486 -34.51 -12.33 -3.64
N PRO A 487 -34.60 -11.79 -2.41
CA PRO A 487 -34.84 -12.60 -1.22
C PRO A 487 -36.15 -13.40 -1.25
N GLU A 488 -37.12 -12.98 -2.07
CA GLU A 488 -38.37 -13.71 -2.26
C GLU A 488 -38.16 -15.05 -3.00
N CYS A 489 -37.02 -15.24 -3.67
CA CYS A 489 -36.66 -16.47 -4.37
C CYS A 489 -36.06 -17.57 -3.45
N GLY A 490 -36.01 -17.33 -2.13
CA GLY A 490 -35.48 -18.26 -1.14
C GLY A 490 -34.10 -17.88 -0.62
N GLU A 491 -33.08 -18.68 -0.92
CA GLU A 491 -31.71 -18.40 -0.49
C GLU A 491 -31.15 -17.15 -1.16
N VAL A 492 -30.43 -16.33 -0.38
CA VAL A 492 -29.86 -15.07 -0.87
C VAL A 492 -28.46 -15.34 -1.41
N LEU A 493 -28.34 -15.33 -2.72
CA LEU A 493 -27.11 -15.59 -3.46
C LEU A 493 -26.43 -14.28 -3.82
N MET A 494 -25.10 -14.25 -3.79
CA MET A 494 -24.33 -13.08 -4.21
C MET A 494 -23.08 -13.48 -4.99
N VAL A 495 -22.83 -12.78 -6.09
CA VAL A 495 -21.53 -12.72 -6.74
C VAL A 495 -21.10 -11.27 -6.89
N SER A 496 -19.82 -10.99 -6.66
CA SER A 496 -19.26 -9.66 -6.89
C SER A 496 -17.89 -9.74 -7.54
N ARG A 497 -17.52 -8.64 -8.19
CA ARG A 497 -16.20 -8.47 -8.80
C ARG A 497 -15.79 -7.01 -8.75
N ASP A 498 -14.57 -6.78 -8.27
CA ASP A 498 -13.89 -5.50 -8.44
C ASP A 498 -13.16 -5.52 -9.80
N ILE A 499 -13.29 -4.42 -10.54
CA ILE A 499 -12.79 -4.22 -11.90
C ILE A 499 -11.93 -2.98 -11.88
N VAL A 500 -10.71 -3.09 -12.40
CA VAL A 500 -9.80 -1.97 -12.56
C VAL A 500 -9.90 -1.44 -13.98
N VAL A 501 -10.17 -0.14 -14.13
CA VAL A 501 -10.08 0.57 -15.41
C VAL A 501 -8.65 1.09 -15.57
N ASN A 502 -7.97 0.68 -16.63
CA ASN A 502 -6.58 1.03 -16.85
C ASN A 502 -6.45 2.47 -17.33
N ARG A 503 -5.41 3.17 -16.86
CA ARG A 503 -5.07 4.50 -17.32
C ARG A 503 -4.29 4.43 -18.65
N PRO A 504 -4.53 5.35 -19.60
CA PRO A 504 -3.78 5.43 -20.84
C PRO A 504 -2.28 5.67 -20.57
N PRO A 505 -1.37 5.01 -21.31
CA PRO A 505 0.05 5.16 -21.09
C PRO A 505 0.59 6.51 -21.61
N VAL A 506 1.56 7.06 -20.90
CA VAL A 506 2.46 8.10 -21.44
C VAL A 506 3.70 7.39 -21.98
N ILE A 507 4.04 7.64 -23.24
CA ILE A 507 5.17 6.99 -23.91
C ILE A 507 6.37 7.92 -23.86
N VAL A 508 7.48 7.43 -23.32
CA VAL A 508 8.77 8.14 -23.25
C VAL A 508 9.75 7.44 -24.19
N LYS A 509 10.29 8.19 -25.16
CA LYS A 509 11.28 7.70 -26.11
C LYS A 509 12.53 8.57 -26.08
N LEU A 510 13.66 8.01 -25.64
CA LEU A 510 14.95 8.68 -25.74
C LEU A 510 15.34 8.82 -27.22
N LEU A 511 15.70 10.02 -27.64
CA LEU A 511 16.14 10.32 -29.02
C LEU A 511 17.67 10.27 -29.17
N SER A 512 18.38 10.35 -28.05
CA SER A 512 19.83 10.28 -27.95
C SER A 512 20.24 9.47 -26.72
N GLN A 513 21.44 8.90 -26.74
CA GLN A 513 21.99 8.22 -25.57
C GLN A 513 22.38 9.26 -24.49
N PRO A 514 21.86 9.17 -23.25
CA PRO A 514 22.21 10.11 -22.19
C PRO A 514 23.69 10.03 -21.82
N ARG A 515 24.35 11.18 -21.63
CA ARG A 515 25.72 11.30 -21.14
C ARG A 515 25.81 12.35 -20.04
N LEU A 516 26.72 12.16 -19.09
CA LEU A 516 26.92 13.08 -17.97
C LEU A 516 27.28 14.48 -18.48
N LYS A 517 26.54 15.51 -18.01
CA LYS A 517 26.73 16.92 -18.34
C LYS A 517 26.60 17.26 -19.84
N VAL A 518 25.94 16.41 -20.62
CA VAL A 518 25.64 16.64 -22.04
C VAL A 518 24.13 16.69 -22.23
N PRO A 519 23.59 17.70 -22.96
CA PRO A 519 22.18 17.75 -23.30
C PRO A 519 21.73 16.47 -24.00
N CYS A 520 20.56 15.97 -23.60
CA CYS A 520 19.93 14.78 -24.14
C CYS A 520 18.46 15.10 -24.40
N THR A 521 17.90 14.56 -25.48
CA THR A 521 16.51 14.79 -25.85
C THR A 521 15.65 13.53 -25.71
N ALA A 522 14.43 13.70 -25.24
CA ALA A 522 13.39 12.66 -25.24
C ALA A 522 12.13 13.19 -25.93
N GLU A 523 11.46 12.31 -26.69
CA GLU A 523 10.10 12.54 -27.15
C GLU A 523 9.14 11.95 -26.10
N ILE A 524 8.21 12.77 -25.62
CA ILE A 524 7.12 12.35 -24.75
C ILE A 524 5.83 12.44 -25.55
N SER A 525 5.04 11.38 -25.55
CA SER A 525 3.78 11.35 -26.27
C SER A 525 2.64 10.76 -25.45
N PHE A 526 1.45 11.29 -25.68
CA PHE A 526 0.22 10.87 -25.03
C PHE A 526 -0.93 10.96 -26.03
N CYS A 527 -1.83 9.99 -26.03
CA CYS A 527 -3.03 10.00 -26.87
C CYS A 527 -4.26 10.14 -25.97
N ASN A 528 -5.12 11.13 -26.25
CA ASN A 528 -6.43 11.23 -25.62
C ASN A 528 -7.24 9.98 -26.00
N PRO A 529 -7.62 9.09 -25.05
CA PRO A 529 -8.37 7.87 -25.38
C PRO A 529 -9.88 8.11 -25.51
N LEU A 530 -10.35 9.33 -25.23
CA LEU A 530 -11.76 9.66 -25.14
C LEU A 530 -12.37 10.09 -26.48
N GLN A 531 -13.68 9.85 -26.61
CA GLN A 531 -14.51 10.41 -27.68
C GLN A 531 -14.93 11.87 -27.43
N GLU A 532 -14.26 12.56 -26.49
CA GLU A 532 -14.48 13.96 -26.10
C GLU A 532 -13.14 14.65 -25.83
N ASP A 533 -13.15 15.99 -25.77
CA ASP A 533 -11.95 16.80 -25.56
C ASP A 533 -11.47 16.75 -24.10
N MET A 534 -10.16 16.55 -23.93
CA MET A 534 -9.47 16.66 -22.64
C MET A 534 -8.93 18.08 -22.43
N LYS A 535 -9.51 18.81 -21.47
CA LYS A 535 -9.08 20.16 -21.06
C LYS A 535 -8.07 20.14 -19.91
N ASN A 536 -7.32 21.23 -19.78
CA ASN A 536 -6.32 21.49 -18.75
C ASN A 536 -5.28 20.39 -18.66
N CYS A 537 -4.82 19.91 -19.82
CA CYS A 537 -3.83 18.84 -19.91
C CYS A 537 -2.45 19.40 -19.56
N VAL A 538 -1.86 18.89 -18.50
CA VAL A 538 -0.53 19.28 -18.02
C VAL A 538 0.34 18.04 -17.90
N MET A 539 1.50 18.09 -18.53
CA MET A 539 2.50 17.04 -18.47
C MET A 539 3.63 17.45 -17.53
N THR A 540 3.91 16.64 -16.51
CA THR A 540 5.00 16.85 -15.56
C THR A 540 6.05 15.77 -15.76
N LEU A 541 7.30 16.19 -15.90
CA LEU A 541 8.46 15.35 -16.09
C LEU A 541 9.42 15.52 -14.93
N GLU A 542 9.94 14.41 -14.44
CA GLU A 542 10.91 14.41 -13.35
C GLU A 542 11.86 13.22 -13.47
N GLY A 543 12.96 13.29 -12.75
CA GLY A 543 13.94 12.20 -12.70
C GLY A 543 15.21 12.68 -12.04
N CYS A 544 15.45 12.25 -10.80
CA CYS A 544 16.68 12.58 -10.10
C CYS A 544 17.89 12.03 -10.86
N GLY A 545 18.97 12.80 -10.86
CA GLY A 545 20.13 12.60 -11.73
C GLY A 545 19.93 13.07 -13.18
N LEU A 546 18.70 13.37 -13.61
CA LEU A 546 18.36 13.82 -14.98
C LEU A 546 17.85 15.28 -15.02
N PHE A 547 16.98 15.65 -14.09
CA PHE A 547 16.40 16.99 -13.92
C PHE A 547 16.72 17.52 -12.52
N LYS A 548 17.16 18.78 -12.42
CA LYS A 548 17.36 19.44 -11.11
C LYS A 548 16.04 19.79 -10.44
N GLU A 549 15.06 20.18 -11.23
CA GLU A 549 13.70 20.51 -10.81
C GLU A 549 12.71 19.86 -11.78
N PRO A 550 11.50 19.49 -11.33
CA PRO A 550 10.46 18.98 -12.22
C PRO A 550 10.14 19.97 -13.35
N MET A 551 10.00 19.46 -14.56
CA MET A 551 9.61 20.23 -15.74
C MET A 551 8.11 20.06 -15.99
N THR A 552 7.40 21.17 -16.20
CA THR A 552 5.96 21.16 -16.50
C THR A 552 5.71 21.72 -17.90
N ILE A 553 4.87 21.04 -18.67
CA ILE A 553 4.50 21.41 -20.03
C ILE A 553 2.98 21.50 -20.08
N ASP A 554 2.47 22.69 -20.41
CA ASP A 554 1.05 22.90 -20.66
C ASP A 554 0.70 22.44 -22.08
N LEU A 555 -0.17 21.44 -22.18
CA LEU A 555 -0.69 20.90 -23.43
C LEU A 555 -2.06 21.50 -23.78
N GLY A 556 -2.66 22.31 -22.89
CA GLY A 556 -3.94 22.96 -23.09
C GLY A 556 -5.09 21.98 -23.25
N THR A 557 -5.74 22.00 -24.42
CA THR A 557 -6.85 21.09 -24.75
C THR A 557 -6.40 20.09 -25.81
N LEU A 558 -6.57 18.80 -25.51
CA LEU A 558 -6.39 17.72 -26.47
C LEU A 558 -7.75 17.28 -26.99
N ALA A 559 -7.97 17.46 -28.30
CA ALA A 559 -9.19 17.02 -28.95
C ALA A 559 -9.39 15.50 -28.82
N SER A 560 -10.61 15.03 -29.03
CA SER A 560 -10.91 13.59 -29.07
C SER A 560 -9.92 12.83 -29.97
N ASN A 561 -9.37 11.72 -29.46
CA ASN A 561 -8.38 10.88 -30.13
C ASN A 561 -7.10 11.60 -30.60
N GLN A 562 -6.86 12.85 -30.19
CA GLN A 562 -5.65 13.59 -30.54
C GLN A 562 -4.43 13.04 -29.81
N GLN A 563 -3.32 12.91 -30.53
CA GLN A 563 -2.02 12.62 -29.95
C GLN A 563 -1.21 13.90 -29.74
N ALA A 564 -0.81 14.15 -28.50
CA ALA A 564 0.20 15.14 -28.15
C ALA A 564 1.59 14.52 -28.26
N ARG A 565 2.54 15.28 -28.83
CA ARG A 565 3.96 14.93 -28.87
C ARG A 565 4.77 16.17 -28.52
N THR A 566 5.71 16.02 -27.59
CA THR A 566 6.63 17.08 -27.20
C THR A 566 8.05 16.53 -27.14
N ILE A 567 9.02 17.34 -27.57
CA ILE A 567 10.44 17.02 -27.44
C ILE A 567 10.96 17.84 -26.27
N VAL A 568 11.59 17.16 -25.33
CA VAL A 568 12.16 17.76 -24.13
C VAL A 568 13.66 17.55 -24.10
N GLU A 569 14.38 18.58 -23.70
CA GLU A 569 15.81 18.53 -23.47
C GLU A 569 16.08 18.50 -21.96
N PHE A 570 16.99 17.62 -21.54
CA PHE A 570 17.47 17.53 -20.17
C PHE A 570 18.96 17.23 -20.15
N THR A 571 19.63 17.57 -19.06
CA THR A 571 21.08 17.36 -18.91
C THR A 571 21.37 16.51 -17.68
N PRO A 572 21.72 15.23 -17.84
CA PRO A 572 22.07 14.36 -16.73
C PRO A 572 23.21 14.94 -15.89
N TYR A 573 23.03 15.00 -14.57
CA TYR A 573 24.02 15.57 -13.64
C TYR A 573 24.67 14.52 -12.73
N ARG A 574 24.17 13.27 -12.75
CA ARG A 574 24.67 12.16 -11.93
C ARG A 574 24.95 10.92 -12.79
N LEU A 575 26.04 10.22 -12.51
CA LEU A 575 26.37 8.94 -13.17
C LEU A 575 25.46 7.82 -12.64
N GLY A 576 25.30 6.75 -13.42
CA GLY A 576 24.52 5.56 -13.04
C GLY A 576 23.19 5.42 -13.76
N SER A 577 22.38 4.46 -13.30
CA SER A 577 21.05 4.18 -13.84
C SER A 577 20.00 5.10 -13.18
N HIS A 578 19.38 5.95 -13.99
CA HIS A 578 18.35 6.91 -13.55
C HIS A 578 17.06 6.69 -14.33
N ARG A 579 15.94 7.14 -13.75
CA ARG A 579 14.61 6.95 -14.32
C ARG A 579 14.00 8.30 -14.66
N LEU A 580 13.54 8.44 -15.90
CA LEU A 580 12.69 9.56 -16.32
C LEU A 580 11.24 9.16 -16.09
N LEU A 581 10.51 9.96 -15.34
CA LEU A 581 9.08 9.80 -15.08
C LEU A 581 8.31 10.89 -15.79
N ALA A 582 7.19 10.50 -16.39
CA ALA A 582 6.25 11.40 -17.03
C ALA A 582 4.86 11.13 -16.48
N ASN A 583 4.22 12.18 -15.97
CA ASN A 583 2.85 12.15 -15.49
C ASN A 583 2.00 13.13 -16.29
N LEU A 584 0.77 12.75 -16.60
CA LEU A 584 -0.21 13.63 -17.24
C LEU A 584 -1.40 13.81 -16.30
N GLY A 585 -1.69 15.06 -15.96
CA GLY A 585 -2.92 15.44 -15.27
C GLY A 585 -3.86 16.19 -16.21
N CYS A 586 -5.17 16.00 -16.04
CA CYS A 586 -6.19 16.74 -16.77
C CYS A 586 -7.46 16.92 -15.92
N HIS A 587 -8.49 17.55 -16.49
CA HIS A 587 -9.77 17.71 -15.80
C HIS A 587 -10.56 16.39 -15.59
N LYS A 588 -10.19 15.29 -16.27
CA LYS A 588 -10.85 13.98 -16.16
C LYS A 588 -10.16 13.04 -15.16
N PHE A 589 -8.82 13.07 -15.08
CA PHE A 589 -7.98 12.21 -14.23
C PHE A 589 -6.62 12.83 -13.96
#